data_AF-A0A1Q7QWK1-F1
#
_entry.id   AF-A0A1Q7QWK1-F1
#
_cell.length_a   1.000
_cell.length_b   1.000
_cell.length_c   1.000
_cell.angle_alpha   90.00
_cell.angle_beta   90.00
_cell.angle_gamma   90.00
#
_symmetry.space_group_name_H-M   'P 1'
#
loop_
_entity.id
_entity.type
_entity.pdbx_description
1 polymer ?
#
loop_
_entity_poly.entity_id
_entity_poly.type
_entity_poly.pdbx_seq_one_letter_code
_entity_poly.pdbx_strand_id
1 'polypeptide(L)'
;MISVTRLLRKLKLRPRTESGDGGLFAYHEAKSDLLLIFRWDGAGLTNSGRIVLFEQEVPGFQPLHIQGHLTRLLFMIRSGDAVAKLVWIVSSPRYHDLDKIVFPWVRMWEAAFAGRFPPIEYRNENGEYLGSLGASRNGKHRAKPATAKYVHF
;
A
#
# COMPACT_ATOMS: atom_id res chain seq x y z
N MET A 1 -8.03 16.01 2.79
CA MET A 1 -7.09 15.27 3.66
C MET A 1 -7.90 14.44 4.63
N ILE A 2 -7.71 13.12 4.67
CA ILE A 2 -8.53 12.23 5.51
C ILE A 2 -8.00 12.27 6.95
N SER A 3 -8.90 12.25 7.93
CA SER A 3 -8.50 12.08 9.32
C SER A 3 -7.99 10.66 9.58
N VAL A 4 -6.69 10.53 9.85
CA VAL A 4 -6.05 9.25 10.23
C VAL A 4 -6.79 8.61 11.42
N THR A 5 -7.19 9.40 12.42
CA THR A 5 -7.96 8.93 13.58
C THR A 5 -9.27 8.25 13.19
N ARG A 6 -9.99 8.81 12.19
CA ARG A 6 -11.21 8.20 11.67
C ARG A 6 -10.92 6.86 10.98
N LEU A 7 -9.85 6.79 10.19
CA LEU A 7 -9.44 5.57 9.50
C LEU A 7 -9.02 4.47 10.47
N LEU A 8 -8.23 4.81 11.50
CA LEU A 8 -7.83 3.91 12.58
C LEU A 8 -9.06 3.28 13.25
N ARG A 9 -10.04 4.10 13.65
CA ARG A 9 -11.28 3.62 14.28
C ARG A 9 -12.03 2.65 13.37
N LYS A 10 -12.20 2.99 12.10
CA LYS A 10 -12.92 2.14 11.14
C LYS A 10 -12.24 0.80 10.90
N LEU A 11 -10.90 0.79 10.90
CA LEU A 11 -10.11 -0.42 10.74
C LEU A 11 -9.85 -1.16 12.06
N LYS A 12 -10.44 -0.70 13.17
CA LYS A 12 -10.24 -1.24 14.52
C LYS A 12 -8.76 -1.29 14.93
N LEU A 13 -8.03 -0.24 14.62
CA LEU A 13 -6.62 -0.09 14.93
C LEU A 13 -6.44 0.89 16.08
N ARG A 14 -5.41 0.63 16.88
CA ARG A 14 -4.94 1.55 17.90
C ARG A 14 -4.01 2.59 17.26
N PRO A 15 -3.95 3.82 17.78
CA PRO A 15 -2.88 4.76 17.42
C PRO A 15 -1.51 4.15 17.68
N ARG A 16 -0.52 4.47 16.84
CA ARG A 16 0.88 4.07 17.07
C ARG A 16 1.59 4.99 18.06
N THR A 17 1.24 6.28 18.06
CA THR A 17 1.77 7.30 18.97
C THR A 17 0.62 8.10 19.57
N GLU A 18 0.85 8.69 20.74
CA GLU A 18 -0.13 9.57 21.41
C GLU A 18 -0.18 10.97 20.77
N SER A 19 0.92 11.41 20.15
CA SER A 19 1.09 12.76 19.58
C SER A 19 0.47 12.98 18.20
N GLY A 20 -0.10 11.95 17.58
CA GLY A 20 -0.58 12.02 16.20
C GLY A 20 0.49 11.84 15.13
N ASP A 21 1.79 11.76 15.49
CA ASP A 21 2.90 11.42 14.59
C ASP A 21 2.99 9.92 14.27
N GLY A 22 1.85 9.25 14.17
CA GLY A 22 1.76 7.81 13.94
C GLY A 22 2.52 7.37 12.69
N GLY A 23 2.66 8.25 11.68
CA GLY A 23 3.34 7.98 10.41
C GLY A 23 4.86 8.25 10.37
N LEU A 24 5.49 8.74 11.44
CA LEU A 24 6.93 9.09 11.42
C LEU A 24 7.83 7.91 11.81
N PHE A 25 8.73 7.49 10.95
CA PHE A 25 9.66 6.39 11.22
C PHE A 25 11.10 6.83 11.01
N ALA A 26 12.00 6.21 11.77
CA ALA A 26 13.44 6.41 11.68
C ALA A 26 14.09 5.06 11.35
N TYR A 27 14.90 5.05 10.29
CA TYR A 27 15.75 3.94 9.92
C TYR A 27 17.18 4.29 10.32
N HIS A 28 17.80 3.41 11.09
CA HIS A 28 19.22 3.47 11.46
C HIS A 28 19.94 2.31 10.81
N GLU A 29 20.97 2.58 10.02
CA GLU A 29 21.78 1.51 9.46
C GLU A 29 22.73 0.96 10.55
N ALA A 30 22.65 -0.33 10.87
CA ALA A 30 23.44 -0.89 11.97
C ALA A 30 24.97 -0.79 11.81
N LYS A 31 25.47 -0.50 10.60
CA LYS A 31 26.91 -0.46 10.27
C LYS A 31 27.45 0.95 10.04
N SER A 32 26.59 1.97 10.10
CA SER A 32 26.99 3.36 9.89
C SER A 32 26.13 4.29 10.75
N ASP A 33 26.54 5.55 10.92
CA ASP A 33 25.71 6.54 11.60
C ASP A 33 24.62 7.13 10.66
N LEU A 34 24.27 6.42 9.58
CA LEU A 34 23.24 6.88 8.65
C LEU A 34 21.85 6.75 9.28
N LEU A 35 21.16 7.88 9.31
CA LEU A 35 19.78 8.03 9.73
C LEU A 35 18.93 8.49 8.56
N LEU A 36 17.87 7.74 8.27
CA LEU A 36 16.84 8.15 7.33
C LEU A 36 15.51 8.29 8.06
N ILE A 37 14.87 9.44 7.89
CA ILE A 37 13.53 9.70 8.45
C ILE A 37 12.52 9.61 7.31
N PHE A 38 11.47 8.82 7.53
CA PHE A 38 10.41 8.61 6.57
C PHE A 38 9.07 8.98 7.19
N ARG A 39 8.23 9.65 6.40
CA ARG A 39 6.86 9.99 6.79
C ARG A 39 5.89 9.24 5.89
N TRP A 40 4.97 8.53 6.53
CA TRP A 40 3.73 8.03 5.95
C TRP A 40 2.60 8.98 6.32
N ASP A 41 1.54 8.99 5.53
CA ASP A 41 0.34 9.75 5.88
C ASP A 41 -0.28 9.28 7.21
N GLY A 42 -0.11 7.99 7.54
CA GLY A 42 -0.41 7.51 8.88
C GLY A 42 0.07 6.09 9.14
N ALA A 43 -0.02 5.69 10.41
CA ALA A 43 0.10 4.29 10.79
C ALA A 43 -0.75 3.98 12.02
N GLY A 44 -1.15 2.72 12.15
CA GLY A 44 -1.86 2.17 13.29
C GLY A 44 -1.27 0.86 13.77
N LEU A 45 -1.73 0.40 14.92
CA LEU A 45 -1.36 -0.89 15.49
C LEU A 45 -2.56 -1.81 15.54
N THR A 46 -2.33 -3.06 15.13
CA THR A 46 -3.25 -4.17 15.40
C THR A 46 -3.30 -4.49 16.91
N ASN A 47 -4.23 -5.36 17.31
CA ASN A 47 -4.31 -5.83 18.70
C ASN A 47 -3.03 -6.57 19.14
N SER A 48 -2.34 -7.25 18.21
CA SER A 48 -1.06 -7.91 18.46
C SER A 48 0.16 -6.97 18.36
N GLY A 49 -0.05 -5.67 18.22
CA GLY A 49 1.03 -4.68 18.16
C GLY A 49 1.76 -4.59 16.82
N ARG A 50 1.27 -5.27 15.77
CA ARG A 50 1.84 -5.16 14.41
C ARG A 50 1.39 -3.88 13.72
N ILE A 51 2.27 -3.31 12.90
CA ILE A 51 2.10 -2.01 12.24
C ILE A 51 1.23 -2.14 10.98
N VAL A 52 0.24 -1.27 10.83
CA VAL A 52 -0.50 -1.04 9.59
C VAL A 52 -0.15 0.35 9.07
N LEU A 53 0.40 0.43 7.86
CA LEU A 53 0.80 1.70 7.24
C LEU A 53 -0.31 2.23 6.33
N PHE A 54 -0.46 3.54 6.28
CA PHE A 54 -1.40 4.26 5.43
C PHE A 54 -0.66 5.24 4.54
N GLU A 55 -1.00 5.23 3.27
CA GLU A 55 -0.55 6.23 2.30
C GLU A 55 -1.74 6.67 1.45
N GLN A 56 -2.00 7.97 1.38
CA GLN A 56 -3.07 8.56 0.60
C GLN A 56 -2.52 9.06 -0.74
N GLU A 57 -3.02 8.48 -1.83
CA GLU A 57 -2.64 8.88 -3.18
C GLU A 57 -3.74 9.71 -3.83
N VAL A 58 -3.38 10.92 -4.24
CA VAL A 58 -4.25 11.85 -4.95
C VAL A 58 -4.27 11.55 -6.46
N PRO A 59 -5.28 12.03 -7.21
CA PRO A 59 -5.28 11.90 -8.67
C PRO A 59 -3.97 12.43 -9.29
N GLY A 60 -3.45 11.71 -10.28
CA GLY A 60 -2.17 12.04 -10.93
C GLY A 60 -0.97 11.27 -10.41
N PHE A 61 -1.18 10.03 -9.93
CA PHE A 61 -0.17 9.10 -9.42
C PHE A 61 1.20 9.30 -10.05
N GLN A 62 2.19 9.62 -9.23
CA GLN A 62 3.56 9.78 -9.65
C GLN A 62 4.31 8.48 -9.39
N PRO A 63 4.75 7.73 -10.43
CA PRO A 63 5.36 6.41 -10.21
C PRO A 63 6.59 6.44 -9.31
N LEU A 64 7.42 7.49 -9.41
CA LEU A 64 8.60 7.65 -8.57
C LEU A 64 8.24 7.88 -7.09
N HIS A 65 7.14 8.60 -6.82
CA HIS A 65 6.63 8.78 -5.46
C HIS A 65 6.24 7.44 -4.83
N ILE A 66 5.41 6.67 -5.54
CA ILE A 66 4.93 5.35 -5.13
C ILE A 66 6.11 4.40 -4.90
N GLN A 67 7.09 4.39 -5.80
CA GLN A 67 8.33 3.63 -5.65
C GLN A 67 9.08 4.01 -4.37
N GLY A 68 9.17 5.31 -4.06
CA GLY A 68 9.76 5.80 -2.82
C GLY A 68 9.12 5.18 -1.57
N HIS A 69 7.78 5.15 -1.51
CA HIS A 69 7.07 4.49 -0.39
C HIS A 69 7.34 3.00 -0.31
N LEU A 70 7.35 2.28 -1.44
CA LEU A 70 7.66 0.85 -1.46
C LEU A 70 9.10 0.57 -1.00
N THR A 71 10.06 1.41 -1.39
CA THR A 71 11.46 1.29 -0.94
C THR A 71 11.58 1.56 0.57
N ARG A 72 10.88 2.57 1.11
CA ARG A 72 10.84 2.83 2.56
C ARG A 72 10.29 1.64 3.33
N LEU A 73 9.22 1.02 2.83
CA LEU A 73 8.65 -0.19 3.41
C LEU A 73 9.66 -1.34 3.46
N LEU A 74 10.48 -1.52 2.43
CA LEU A 74 11.55 -2.52 2.44
C LEU A 74 12.60 -2.25 3.51
N PHE A 75 13.02 -0.99 3.70
CA PHE A 75 13.92 -0.63 4.79
C PHE A 75 13.34 -0.94 6.17
N MET A 76 12.06 -0.63 6.37
CA MET A 76 11.36 -0.94 7.62
C MET A 76 11.34 -2.44 7.91
N ILE A 77 10.92 -3.26 6.93
CA ILE A 77 10.89 -4.73 7.06
C ILE A 77 12.29 -5.27 7.33
N ARG A 78 13.30 -4.77 6.61
CA ARG A 78 14.69 -5.20 6.80
C ARG A 78 15.26 -4.83 8.16
N SER A 79 14.74 -3.76 8.78
CA SER A 79 15.09 -3.35 10.15
C SER A 79 14.39 -4.15 11.23
N GLY A 80 13.46 -5.04 10.85
CA GLY A 80 12.68 -5.85 11.77
C GLY A 80 11.35 -5.21 12.20
N ASP A 81 10.91 -4.12 11.57
CA ASP A 81 9.57 -3.58 11.84
C ASP A 81 8.51 -4.62 11.53
N ALA A 82 7.64 -4.91 12.51
CA ALA A 82 6.59 -5.91 12.40
C ALA A 82 5.39 -5.38 11.60
N VAL A 83 5.58 -5.05 10.32
CA VAL A 83 4.53 -4.56 9.44
C VAL A 83 3.55 -5.71 9.12
N ALA A 84 2.28 -5.50 9.44
CA ALA A 84 1.19 -6.41 9.11
C ALA A 84 0.66 -6.19 7.70
N LYS A 85 0.54 -4.93 7.25
CA LYS A 85 0.10 -4.56 5.89
C LYS A 85 0.34 -3.09 5.57
N LEU A 86 0.36 -2.81 4.27
CA LEU A 86 0.27 -1.47 3.70
C LEU A 86 -1.13 -1.25 3.12
N VAL A 87 -1.73 -0.11 3.43
CA VAL A 87 -3.05 0.28 2.92
C VAL A 87 -2.90 1.57 2.10
N TRP A 88 -3.13 1.46 0.80
CA TRP A 88 -3.24 2.62 -0.09
C TRP A 88 -4.65 3.17 -0.03
N ILE A 89 -4.78 4.44 0.35
CA ILE A 89 -6.02 5.18 0.34
C ILE A 89 -6.14 5.94 -0.98
N VAL A 90 -7.14 5.58 -1.77
CA VAL A 90 -7.27 6.04 -3.16
C VAL A 90 -8.74 6.19 -3.53
N SER A 91 -9.06 7.04 -4.50
CA SER A 91 -10.42 7.13 -4.99
C SER A 91 -10.88 5.80 -5.62
N SER A 92 -12.12 5.39 -5.32
CA SER A 92 -12.70 4.12 -5.78
C SER A 92 -12.53 3.82 -7.27
N PRO A 93 -12.70 4.77 -8.22
CA PRO A 93 -12.56 4.45 -9.65
C PRO A 93 -11.09 4.27 -10.09
N ARG A 94 -10.11 4.62 -9.25
CA ARG A 94 -8.69 4.73 -9.65
C ARG A 94 -7.78 3.68 -9.05
N TYR A 95 -8.25 2.84 -8.14
CA TYR A 95 -7.39 1.86 -7.46
C TYR A 95 -6.73 0.86 -8.42
N HIS A 96 -7.40 0.47 -9.50
CA HIS A 96 -6.80 -0.37 -10.54
C HIS A 96 -5.62 0.33 -11.25
N ASP A 97 -5.70 1.64 -11.46
CA ASP A 97 -4.62 2.39 -12.09
C ASP A 97 -3.43 2.55 -11.15
N LEU A 98 -3.68 2.72 -9.85
CA LEU A 98 -2.62 2.68 -8.83
C LEU A 98 -1.95 1.30 -8.78
N ASP A 99 -2.75 0.22 -8.83
CA ASP A 99 -2.23 -1.14 -8.82
C ASP A 99 -1.38 -1.46 -10.05
N LYS A 100 -1.66 -0.87 -11.23
CA LYS A 100 -0.77 -1.00 -12.41
C LYS A 100 0.65 -0.48 -12.15
N ILE A 101 0.81 0.44 -11.20
CA ILE A 101 2.12 0.98 -10.80
C ILE A 101 2.69 0.14 -9.65
N VAL A 102 1.92 -0.10 -8.59
CA VAL A 102 2.38 -0.80 -7.38
C VAL A 102 2.75 -2.25 -7.68
N PHE A 103 1.91 -2.97 -8.43
CA PHE A 103 2.06 -4.41 -8.65
C PHE A 103 3.39 -4.79 -9.31
N PRO A 104 3.81 -4.21 -10.46
CA PRO A 104 5.07 -4.58 -11.10
C PRO A 104 6.27 -4.35 -10.19
N TRP A 105 6.30 -3.24 -9.44
CA TRP A 105 7.39 -2.94 -8.51
C TRP A 105 7.46 -3.99 -7.41
N VAL A 106 6.35 -4.26 -6.72
CA VAL A 106 6.34 -5.27 -5.66
C VAL A 106 6.83 -6.62 -6.19
N ARG A 107 6.31 -7.07 -7.34
CA ARG A 107 6.73 -8.35 -7.94
C ARG A 107 8.20 -8.39 -8.33
N MET A 108 8.72 -7.30 -8.89
CA MET A 108 10.12 -7.21 -9.28
C MET A 108 11.03 -7.26 -8.04
N TRP A 109 10.69 -6.53 -6.98
CA TRP A 109 11.46 -6.54 -5.74
C TRP A 109 11.44 -7.90 -5.05
N GLU A 110 10.26 -8.54 -4.97
CA GLU A 110 10.15 -9.89 -4.40
C GLU A 110 11.00 -10.91 -5.16
N ALA A 111 11.01 -10.82 -6.50
CA ALA A 111 11.80 -11.71 -7.35
C ALA A 111 13.31 -11.44 -7.27
N ALA A 112 13.73 -10.18 -7.25
CA ALA A 112 15.14 -9.80 -7.32
C ALA A 112 15.87 -9.86 -5.97
N PHE A 113 15.16 -9.59 -4.87
CA PHE A 113 15.80 -9.41 -3.55
C PHE A 113 15.33 -10.42 -2.49
N ALA A 114 14.49 -11.39 -2.87
CA ALA A 114 13.84 -12.35 -1.99
C ALA A 114 13.10 -11.70 -0.79
N GLY A 115 12.86 -10.39 -0.84
CA GLY A 115 12.08 -9.66 0.13
C GLY A 115 10.63 -10.07 0.00
N ARG A 116 9.92 -10.20 1.12
CA ARG A 116 8.46 -10.41 1.10
C ARG A 116 7.79 -9.13 1.52
N PHE A 117 6.98 -8.57 0.62
CA PHE A 117 6.11 -7.47 1.02
C PHE A 117 5.00 -8.02 1.93
N PRO A 118 4.57 -7.25 2.95
CA PRO A 118 3.36 -7.59 3.66
C PRO A 118 2.16 -7.43 2.70
N PRO A 119 0.98 -7.99 3.05
CA PRO A 119 -0.24 -7.76 2.30
C PRO A 119 -0.45 -6.27 1.99
N ILE A 120 -0.85 -5.98 0.76
CA ILE A 120 -1.16 -4.62 0.29
C ILE A 120 -2.65 -4.56 -0.07
N GLU A 121 -3.35 -3.62 0.54
CA GLU A 121 -4.78 -3.37 0.31
C GLU A 121 -5.00 -1.98 -0.29
N TYR A 122 -6.03 -1.87 -1.13
CA TYR A 122 -6.57 -0.61 -1.61
C TYR A 122 -7.89 -0.34 -0.89
N ARG A 123 -8.01 0.85 -0.30
CA ARG A 123 -9.22 1.29 0.37
C ARG A 123 -9.60 2.69 -0.09
N ASN A 124 -10.87 3.03 -0.01
CA ASN A 124 -11.29 4.40 -0.24
C ASN A 124 -11.15 5.26 1.03
N GLU A 125 -11.50 6.53 0.92
CA GLU A 125 -11.40 7.50 2.02
C GLU A 125 -12.27 7.13 3.24
N ASN A 126 -13.30 6.32 3.00
CA ASN A 126 -14.17 5.79 4.03
C ASN A 126 -13.63 4.51 4.65
N GLY A 127 -12.44 4.03 4.26
CA GLY A 127 -11.87 2.77 4.72
C GLY A 127 -12.54 1.53 4.13
N GLU A 128 -13.43 1.69 3.15
CA GLU A 128 -14.05 0.56 2.46
C GLU A 128 -13.02 -0.14 1.59
N TYR A 129 -13.06 -1.47 1.57
CA TYR A 129 -12.14 -2.28 0.81
C TYR A 129 -12.47 -2.26 -0.69
N LEU A 130 -11.47 -1.93 -1.52
CA LEU A 130 -11.60 -1.87 -2.98
C LEU A 130 -10.95 -3.08 -3.65
N GLY A 131 -9.86 -3.58 -3.08
CA GLY A 131 -9.12 -4.73 -3.59
C GLY A 131 -7.77 -4.89 -2.92
N SER A 132 -7.00 -5.88 -3.39
CA SER A 132 -5.65 -6.15 -2.94
C SER A 132 -4.67 -6.04 -4.11
N LEU A 133 -3.38 -6.10 -3.80
CA LEU A 133 -2.30 -6.19 -4.79
C LEU A 133 -2.65 -7.16 -5.93
N GLY A 134 -2.47 -6.71 -7.17
CA GLY A 134 -2.80 -7.46 -8.38
C GLY A 134 -4.23 -7.27 -8.88
N ALA A 135 -5.01 -6.38 -8.27
CA ALA A 135 -6.36 -6.04 -8.71
C ALA A 135 -6.43 -5.65 -10.19
N SER A 136 -5.41 -4.98 -10.72
CA SER A 136 -5.30 -4.59 -12.14
C SER A 136 -5.23 -5.78 -13.11
N ARG A 137 -4.88 -6.98 -12.64
CA ARG A 137 -4.83 -8.20 -13.46
C ARG A 137 -6.19 -8.89 -13.58
N ASN A 138 -7.02 -8.80 -12.53
CA ASN A 138 -8.32 -9.45 -12.48
C ASN A 138 -9.38 -8.77 -13.38
N GLY A 139 -9.14 -7.52 -13.79
CA GLY A 139 -10.02 -6.80 -14.71
C GLY A 139 -10.03 -7.35 -16.16
N LYS A 140 -9.02 -8.14 -16.56
CA LYS A 140 -8.94 -8.70 -17.93
C LYS A 140 -9.80 -9.94 -18.16
N HIS A 141 -10.33 -10.58 -17.11
CA HIS A 141 -11.21 -11.76 -17.24
C HIS A 141 -12.71 -11.43 -17.27
N ARG A 142 -13.09 -10.14 -17.27
CA ARG A 142 -14.48 -9.69 -17.43
C ARG A 142 -14.76 -9.05 -18.79
N ALA A 143 -13.99 -9.41 -19.82
CA ALA A 143 -14.43 -9.19 -21.19
C ALA A 143 -15.61 -10.14 -21.47
N LYS A 144 -16.79 -9.57 -21.76
CA LYS A 144 -17.95 -10.32 -22.24
C LYS A 144 -17.50 -11.28 -23.34
N PRO A 145 -17.98 -12.54 -23.40
CA PRO A 145 -17.71 -13.38 -24.54
C PRO A 145 -18.19 -12.64 -25.78
N ALA A 146 -17.27 -12.40 -26.71
CA ALA A 146 -17.61 -11.84 -28.00
C ALA A 146 -18.62 -12.80 -28.63
N THR A 147 -19.85 -12.33 -28.87
CA THR A 147 -20.81 -13.04 -29.72
C THR A 147 -20.14 -13.27 -31.07
N ALA A 148 -19.80 -14.52 -31.36
CA ALA A 148 -19.28 -14.94 -32.65
C ALA A 148 -20.30 -14.51 -33.72
N LYS A 149 -19.90 -13.61 -34.61
CA LYS A 149 -20.65 -13.37 -35.85
C LYS A 149 -20.39 -14.58 -36.74
N TYR A 150 -21.41 -15.42 -36.92
CA TYR A 150 -21.44 -16.40 -37.99
C TYR A 150 -21.35 -15.64 -39.32
N VAL A 151 -20.32 -15.93 -40.11
CA VAL A 151 -20.27 -15.57 -41.53
C VAL A 151 -20.76 -16.80 -42.28
N HIS A 152 -21.89 -16.67 -42.97
CA HIS A 152 -22.35 -17.67 -43.93
C HIS A 152 -21.52 -17.54 -45.21
N PHE A 153 -20.98 -18.67 -45.68
CA PHE A 153 -20.55 -18.85 -47.07
C PHE A 153 -21.76 -19.29 -47.90
#